data_AF-A0A517TMI6-F1
#
_entry.id   AF-A0A517TMI6-F1
#
_cell.length_a   1.000
_cell.length_b   1.000
_cell.length_c   1.000
_cell.angle_alpha   90.00
_cell.angle_beta   90.00
_cell.angle_gamma   90.00
#
_symmetry.space_group_name_H-M   'P 1'
#
loop_
_entity.id
_entity.type
_entity.pdbx_description
1 polymer ?
#
loop_
_entity_poly.entity_id
_entity_poly.type
_entity_poly.pdbx_seq_one_letter_code
_entity_poly.pdbx_strand_id
1 'polypeptide(L)'
;MDLLLESPLAVGALGLLLITLAAIVYTQTGTRGSQGLLALAVLLTVGAIALERSYLTPRERVRRTIGELFRAVESNDLASVLALIHPDATQMRADAGVLMPMFQVEAAGEGGEVTVELPADPTAEGAIATATLKPIIKVQHLQTGATAAYFDDLDLELVRRGDRWLLNGYQPAEDWREGAAKLGN
;
A
#
# COMPACT_ATOMS: atom_id res chain seq x y z
N MET A 1 -16.85 -3.77 -15.63
CA MET A 1 -15.72 -4.04 -16.54
C MET A 1 -14.41 -4.12 -15.76
N ASP A 2 -14.49 -4.27 -14.43
CA ASP A 2 -13.39 -4.11 -13.48
C ASP A 2 -12.49 -5.35 -13.38
N LEU A 3 -13.03 -6.54 -13.68
CA LEU A 3 -12.28 -7.80 -13.71
C LEU A 3 -11.10 -7.82 -14.70
N LEU A 4 -11.16 -7.04 -15.78
CA LEU A 4 -10.07 -6.96 -16.77
C LEU A 4 -8.98 -5.96 -16.38
N LEU A 5 -9.28 -5.00 -15.49
CA LEU A 5 -8.33 -3.98 -15.03
C LEU A 5 -7.69 -4.35 -13.68
N GLU A 6 -8.30 -5.25 -12.91
CA GLU A 6 -7.71 -5.78 -11.67
C GLU A 6 -6.75 -6.95 -11.87
N SER A 7 -6.77 -7.63 -13.03
CA SER A 7 -5.92 -8.79 -13.29
C SER A 7 -4.82 -8.49 -14.32
N PRO A 8 -3.57 -8.26 -13.90
CA PRO A 8 -2.47 -8.00 -14.82
C PRO A 8 -2.16 -9.15 -15.79
N LEU A 9 -2.66 -10.35 -15.48
CA LEU A 9 -2.57 -11.51 -16.36
C LEU A 9 -3.47 -11.39 -17.59
N ALA A 10 -4.63 -10.74 -17.48
CA ALA A 10 -5.58 -10.64 -18.57
C ALA A 10 -5.07 -9.71 -19.68
N VAL A 11 -4.49 -8.56 -19.30
CA VAL A 11 -3.88 -7.62 -20.25
C VAL A 11 -2.66 -8.25 -20.92
N GLY A 12 -1.81 -8.94 -20.13
CA GLY A 12 -0.67 -9.69 -20.67
C GLY A 12 -1.07 -10.78 -21.68
N ALA A 13 -2.13 -11.53 -21.40
CA ALA A 13 -2.64 -12.56 -22.32
C ALA A 13 -3.17 -11.99 -23.64
N LEU A 14 -3.87 -10.84 -23.57
CA LEU A 14 -4.42 -10.16 -24.74
C LEU A 14 -3.32 -9.55 -25.60
N GLY A 15 -2.29 -8.97 -24.98
CA GLY A 15 -1.08 -8.50 -25.66
C GLY A 15 -0.31 -9.63 -26.35
N LEU A 16 -0.14 -10.78 -25.67
CA LEU A 16 0.52 -11.95 -26.24
C LEU A 16 -0.24 -12.48 -27.48
N LEU A 17 -1.57 -12.53 -27.41
CA LEU A 17 -2.42 -12.96 -28.53
C LEU A 17 -2.25 -12.05 -29.75
N LEU A 18 -2.24 -10.72 -29.54
CA LEU A 18 -2.03 -9.74 -30.61
C LEU A 18 -0.64 -9.84 -31.24
N ILE A 19 0.41 -10.01 -30.43
CA ILE A 19 1.78 -10.23 -30.92
C ILE A 19 1.84 -11.53 -31.75
N THR A 20 1.20 -12.60 -31.28
CA THR A 20 1.20 -13.89 -31.96
C THR A 20 0.48 -13.80 -33.32
N LEU A 21 -0.67 -13.14 -33.38
CA LEU A 21 -1.39 -12.87 -34.62
C LEU A 21 -0.56 -12.01 -35.59
N ALA A 22 0.08 -10.95 -35.10
CA ALA A 22 0.95 -10.10 -35.91
C ALA A 22 2.17 -10.89 -36.45
N ALA A 23 2.75 -11.78 -35.65
CA ALA A 23 3.85 -12.65 -36.08
C ALA A 23 3.42 -13.67 -37.14
N ILE A 24 2.21 -14.24 -37.03
CA ILE A 24 1.65 -15.14 -38.06
C ILE A 24 1.43 -14.39 -39.38
N VAL A 25 0.82 -13.20 -39.33
CA VAL A 25 0.62 -12.37 -40.54
C VAL A 25 1.97 -11.95 -41.13
N TYR A 26 2.96 -11.64 -40.30
CA TYR A 26 4.31 -11.29 -40.74
C TYR A 26 4.97 -12.42 -41.53
N THR A 27 4.93 -13.65 -41.00
CA THR A 27 5.55 -14.83 -41.63
C THR A 27 4.87 -15.24 -42.93
N GLN A 28 3.57 -14.97 -43.09
CA GLN A 28 2.83 -15.28 -44.33
C GLN A 28 3.01 -14.22 -45.43
N THR A 29 3.16 -12.93 -45.09
CA THR A 29 3.08 -11.86 -46.10
C THR A 29 4.43 -11.47 -46.70
N GLY A 30 5.54 -11.57 -45.95
CA GLY A 30 6.92 -11.37 -46.47
C GLY A 30 7.24 -9.99 -47.07
N THR A 31 6.37 -8.98 -46.94
CA THR A 31 6.57 -7.64 -47.54
C THR A 31 7.25 -6.68 -46.56
N ARG A 32 8.03 -5.70 -47.04
CA ARG A 32 8.65 -4.68 -46.15
C ARG A 32 7.62 -3.91 -45.28
N GLY A 33 6.36 -3.84 -45.71
CA GLY A 33 5.27 -3.26 -44.93
C GLY A 33 4.90 -4.07 -43.67
N SER A 34 5.09 -5.39 -43.68
CA SER A 34 4.78 -6.24 -42.52
C SER A 34 5.77 -6.05 -41.37
N GLN A 35 7.01 -5.62 -41.65
CA GLN A 35 8.00 -5.28 -40.62
C GLN A 35 7.56 -4.07 -39.78
N GLY A 36 7.00 -3.04 -40.44
CA GLY A 36 6.47 -1.86 -39.76
C GLY A 36 5.29 -2.19 -38.84
N LEU A 37 4.38 -3.07 -39.30
CA LEU A 37 3.23 -3.51 -38.51
C LEU A 37 3.66 -4.35 -37.30
N LEU A 38 4.62 -5.26 -37.46
CA LEU A 38 5.16 -6.04 -36.34
C LEU A 38 5.85 -5.14 -35.31
N ALA A 39 6.70 -4.21 -35.76
CA ALA A 39 7.38 -3.26 -34.87
C ALA A 39 6.38 -2.36 -34.11
N LEU A 40 5.34 -1.88 -34.79
CA LEU A 40 4.27 -1.11 -34.17
C LEU A 40 3.48 -1.92 -33.14
N ALA A 41 3.14 -3.18 -33.45
CA ALA A 41 2.42 -4.07 -32.52
C ALA A 41 3.25 -4.36 -31.25
N VAL A 42 4.56 -4.59 -31.40
CA VAL A 42 5.47 -4.75 -30.27
C VAL A 42 5.54 -3.45 -29.45
N LEU A 43 5.70 -2.30 -30.10
CA LEU A 43 5.72 -0.99 -29.43
C LEU A 43 4.45 -0.71 -28.64
N LEU A 44 3.27 -0.96 -29.24
CA LEU A 44 1.98 -0.79 -28.57
C LEU A 44 1.85 -1.73 -27.37
N THR A 45 2.33 -2.97 -27.47
CA THR A 45 2.26 -3.94 -26.35
C THR A 45 3.19 -3.53 -25.21
N VAL A 46 4.43 -3.14 -25.52
CA VAL A 46 5.38 -2.64 -24.51
C VAL A 46 4.84 -1.36 -23.86
N GLY A 47 4.27 -0.45 -24.66
CA GLY A 47 3.64 0.77 -24.16
C GLY A 47 2.45 0.49 -23.23
N ALA A 48 1.59 -0.47 -23.60
CA ALA A 48 0.45 -0.89 -22.78
C ALA A 48 0.91 -1.49 -21.44
N ILE A 49 1.90 -2.38 -21.46
CA ILE A 49 2.47 -2.97 -20.23
C ILE A 49 3.11 -1.89 -19.35
N ALA A 50 3.81 -0.92 -19.93
CA ALA A 50 4.39 0.18 -19.19
C ALA A 50 3.33 1.09 -18.55
N LEU A 51 2.22 1.33 -19.25
CA LEU A 51 1.09 2.13 -18.76
C LEU A 51 0.28 1.39 -17.69
N GLU A 52 0.15 0.07 -17.82
CA GLU A 52 -0.46 -0.78 -16.80
C GLU A 52 0.40 -0.80 -15.54
N ARG A 53 1.73 -0.97 -15.67
CA ARG A 53 2.65 -0.90 -14.53
C ARG A 53 2.72 0.47 -13.86
N SER A 54 2.34 1.54 -14.55
CA SER A 54 2.27 2.87 -13.94
C SER A 54 0.94 3.12 -13.24
N TYR A 55 -0.10 2.32 -13.51
CA TYR A 55 -1.40 2.44 -12.86
C TYR A 55 -1.42 1.69 -11.53
N LEU A 56 -1.25 2.44 -10.44
CA LEU A 56 -1.38 1.90 -9.09
C LEU A 56 -2.82 1.54 -8.80
N THR A 57 -3.04 0.25 -8.56
CA THR A 57 -4.33 -0.27 -8.12
C THR A 57 -4.68 0.32 -6.75
N PRO A 58 -5.98 0.48 -6.41
CA PRO A 58 -6.37 1.02 -5.10
C PRO A 58 -5.76 0.25 -3.93
N ARG A 59 -5.67 -1.09 -4.05
CA ARG A 59 -5.04 -1.97 -3.06
C ARG A 59 -3.56 -1.64 -2.87
N GLU A 60 -2.82 -1.44 -3.95
CA GLU A 60 -1.40 -1.06 -3.89
C GLU A 60 -1.21 0.33 -3.29
N ARG A 61 -2.14 1.27 -3.52
CA ARG A 61 -2.08 2.60 -2.88
C ARG A 61 -2.25 2.49 -1.37
N VAL A 62 -3.24 1.73 -0.90
CA VAL A 62 -3.43 1.47 0.54
C VAL A 62 -2.17 0.84 1.13
N ARG A 63 -1.64 -0.21 0.50
CA ARG A 63 -0.42 -0.87 0.97
C ARG A 63 0.79 0.06 0.98
N ARG A 64 0.93 0.90 -0.04
CA ARG A 64 1.98 1.94 -0.08
C ARG A 64 1.85 2.90 1.09
N THR A 65 0.65 3.37 1.39
CA THR A 65 0.40 4.26 2.54
C THR A 65 0.77 3.59 3.87
N ILE A 66 0.47 2.30 4.04
CA ILE A 66 0.88 1.53 5.22
C ILE A 66 2.41 1.42 5.31
N GLY A 67 3.10 1.14 4.20
CA GLY A 67 4.55 1.11 4.16
C GLY A 67 5.20 2.49 4.43
N GLU A 68 4.58 3.57 3.95
CA GLU A 68 5.00 4.95 4.26
C GLU A 68 4.82 5.27 5.75
N LEU A 69 3.74 4.80 6.37
CA LEU A 69 3.52 4.92 7.81
C LEU A 69 4.65 4.24 8.58
N PHE A 70 4.97 2.98 8.27
CA PHE A 70 6.04 2.27 8.98
C PHE A 70 7.39 2.96 8.84
N ARG A 71 7.74 3.46 7.65
CA ARG A 71 8.99 4.22 7.46
C ARG A 71 9.01 5.50 8.29
N ALA A 72 7.89 6.24 8.35
CA ALA A 72 7.80 7.45 9.16
C ALA A 72 7.90 7.17 10.67
N VAL A 73 7.30 6.05 11.12
CA VAL A 73 7.38 5.56 12.50
C VAL A 73 8.81 5.13 12.83
N GLU A 74 9.46 4.33 11.97
CA GLU A 74 10.84 3.89 12.12
C GLU A 74 11.84 5.06 12.14
N SER A 75 11.60 6.10 11.33
CA SER A 75 12.41 7.33 11.35
C SER A 75 12.09 8.26 12.52
N ASN A 76 11.17 7.88 13.42
CA ASN A 76 10.71 8.69 14.55
C ASN A 76 10.22 10.09 14.13
N ASP A 77 9.66 10.23 12.93
CA ASP A 77 9.18 11.50 12.38
C ASP A 77 7.68 11.67 12.63
N LEU A 78 7.37 12.27 13.79
CA LEU A 78 5.99 12.56 14.18
C LEU A 78 5.25 13.42 13.16
N ALA A 79 5.92 14.36 12.49
CA ALA A 79 5.26 15.24 11.52
C ALA A 79 4.83 14.45 10.28
N SER A 80 5.70 13.56 9.78
CA SER A 80 5.37 12.66 8.67
C SER A 80 4.27 11.66 9.04
N VAL A 81 4.28 11.10 10.26
CA VAL A 81 3.19 10.25 10.74
C VAL A 81 1.87 11.03 10.76
N LEU A 82 1.84 12.22 11.37
CA LEU A 82 0.64 13.06 11.44
C LEU A 82 0.12 13.51 10.06
N ALA A 83 0.97 13.53 9.02
CA ALA A 83 0.57 13.85 7.65
C ALA A 83 -0.15 12.69 6.93
N LEU A 84 0.06 11.46 7.39
CA LEU A 84 -0.61 10.24 6.91
C LEU A 84 -1.93 9.96 7.66
N ILE A 85 -2.13 10.61 8.80
CA ILE A 85 -3.35 10.51 9.61
C ILE A 85 -4.38 11.54 9.14
N HIS A 86 -5.62 11.11 8.96
CA HIS A 86 -6.75 11.99 8.64
C HIS A 86 -6.91 13.08 9.72
N PRO A 87 -7.15 14.36 9.37
CA PRO A 87 -7.22 15.45 10.34
C PRO A 87 -8.31 15.24 11.41
N ASP A 88 -9.42 14.60 11.05
CA ASP A 88 -10.54 14.34 11.97
C ASP A 88 -10.33 13.10 12.85
N ALA A 89 -9.27 12.31 12.64
CA ALA A 89 -8.93 11.14 13.45
C ALA A 89 -8.28 11.54 14.78
N THR A 90 -9.04 12.28 15.59
CA THR A 90 -8.55 12.97 16.80
C THR A 90 -7.85 12.03 17.78
N GLN A 91 -8.41 10.84 18.03
CA GLN A 91 -7.83 9.85 18.94
C GLN A 91 -6.45 9.38 18.46
N MET A 92 -6.32 8.98 17.19
CA MET A 92 -5.07 8.45 16.65
C MET A 92 -3.97 9.52 16.57
N ARG A 93 -4.35 10.77 16.26
CA ARG A 93 -3.42 11.92 16.32
C ARG A 93 -2.94 12.19 17.74
N ALA A 94 -3.85 12.13 18.72
CA ALA A 94 -3.52 12.32 20.13
C ALA A 94 -2.58 11.20 20.62
N ASP A 95 -2.89 9.95 20.33
CA ASP A 95 -2.06 8.80 20.69
C ASP A 95 -0.66 8.92 20.06
N ALA A 96 -0.54 9.22 18.76
CA ALA A 96 0.76 9.43 18.12
C ALA A 96 1.55 10.58 18.77
N GLY A 97 0.89 11.69 19.08
CA GLY A 97 1.52 12.86 19.71
C GLY A 97 1.98 12.63 21.15
N VAL A 98 1.33 11.71 21.88
CA VAL A 98 1.72 11.35 23.25
C VAL A 98 2.81 10.28 23.24
N LEU A 99 2.66 9.22 22.45
CA LEU A 99 3.51 8.04 22.54
C LEU A 99 4.83 8.20 21.80
N MET A 100 4.82 8.72 20.56
CA MET A 100 6.04 8.77 19.76
C MET A 100 7.16 9.54 20.45
N PRO A 101 6.91 10.65 21.18
CA PRO A 101 7.97 11.33 21.93
C PRO A 101 8.49 10.55 23.15
N MET A 102 7.80 9.51 23.62
CA MET A 102 8.22 8.68 24.76
C MET A 102 9.12 7.52 24.35
N PHE A 103 9.05 7.09 23.09
CA PHE A 103 9.72 5.90 22.59
C PHE A 103 10.62 6.22 21.40
N GLN A 104 11.82 5.67 21.39
CA GLN A 104 12.64 5.56 20.19
C GLN A 104 12.31 4.26 19.48
N VAL A 105 11.76 4.36 18.27
CA VAL A 105 11.53 3.21 17.40
C VAL A 105 12.86 2.78 16.80
N GLU A 106 13.24 1.52 17.02
CA GLU A 106 14.46 0.92 16.46
C GLU A 106 14.20 0.21 15.13
N ALA A 107 12.99 -0.35 14.97
CA ALA A 107 12.56 -1.03 13.75
C ALA A 107 11.03 -1.02 13.68
N ALA A 108 10.47 -0.80 12.49
CA ALA A 108 9.04 -0.93 12.24
C ALA A 108 8.77 -1.50 10.85
N GLY A 109 7.81 -2.42 10.73
CA GLY A 109 7.43 -2.96 9.43
C GLY A 109 6.23 -3.89 9.45
N GLU A 110 5.83 -4.30 8.25
CA GLU A 110 4.80 -5.32 8.03
C GLU A 110 5.37 -6.71 8.40
N GLY A 111 4.75 -7.37 9.37
CA GLY A 111 4.92 -8.80 9.62
C GLY A 111 3.82 -9.60 8.94
N GLY A 112 4.20 -10.66 8.25
CA GLY A 112 3.25 -11.58 7.61
C GLY A 112 2.52 -10.99 6.39
N GLU A 113 1.31 -11.49 6.16
CA GLU A 113 0.46 -11.09 5.04
C GLU A 113 -0.42 -9.90 5.44
N VAL A 114 -0.51 -8.90 4.55
CA VAL A 114 -1.41 -7.75 4.71
C VAL A 114 -2.65 -7.99 3.87
N THR A 115 -3.79 -8.12 4.53
CA THR A 115 -5.09 -8.26 3.87
C THR A 115 -5.74 -6.89 3.76
N VAL A 116 -6.17 -6.51 2.55
CA VAL A 116 -6.82 -5.22 2.31
C VAL A 116 -8.20 -5.45 1.70
N GLU A 117 -9.22 -5.05 2.45
CA GLU A 117 -10.61 -5.03 2.04
C GLU A 117 -10.97 -3.64 1.52
N LEU A 118 -11.45 -3.60 0.28
CA LEU A 118 -11.84 -2.37 -0.40
C LEU A 118 -13.37 -2.31 -0.52
N PRO A 119 -13.95 -1.10 -0.54
CA PRO A 119 -15.38 -0.94 -0.79
C PRO A 119 -15.69 -1.21 -2.27
N ALA A 120 -16.98 -1.34 -2.60
CA ALA A 120 -17.44 -1.59 -3.96
C ALA A 120 -16.96 -0.54 -4.97
N ASP A 121 -16.87 0.73 -4.55
CA ASP A 121 -16.23 1.81 -5.31
C ASP A 121 -15.06 2.39 -4.50
N PRO A 122 -13.82 1.91 -4.72
CA PRO A 122 -12.64 2.44 -4.05
C PRO A 122 -12.19 3.80 -4.62
N THR A 123 -12.89 4.32 -5.65
CA THR A 123 -12.62 5.62 -6.27
C THR A 123 -13.42 6.78 -5.75
N ALA A 124 -14.50 6.48 -5.03
CA ALA A 124 -15.32 7.48 -4.37
C ALA A 124 -14.56 8.25 -3.28
N GLU A 125 -14.80 9.56 -3.22
CA GLU A 125 -14.33 10.41 -2.12
C GLU A 125 -14.94 9.93 -0.80
N GLY A 126 -14.12 9.74 0.24
CA GLY A 126 -14.57 9.19 1.51
C GLY A 126 -14.77 7.68 1.53
N ALA A 127 -14.36 6.95 0.47
CA ALA A 127 -14.31 5.49 0.48
C ALA A 127 -13.46 5.00 1.66
N ILE A 128 -13.94 3.95 2.34
CA ILE A 128 -13.28 3.36 3.52
C ILE A 128 -12.71 2.00 3.11
N ALA A 129 -11.43 1.79 3.40
CA ALA A 129 -10.73 0.53 3.24
C ALA A 129 -10.26 0.03 4.60
N THR A 130 -10.31 -1.28 4.81
CA THR A 130 -9.82 -1.92 6.03
C THR A 130 -8.57 -2.73 5.67
N ALA A 131 -7.49 -2.55 6.43
CA ALA A 131 -6.28 -3.32 6.27
C ALA A 131 -5.95 -4.06 7.57
N THR A 132 -5.88 -5.38 7.49
CA THR A 132 -5.50 -6.27 8.60
C THR A 132 -4.07 -6.74 8.40
N LEU A 133 -3.23 -6.56 9.41
CA LEU A 133 -1.81 -6.95 9.38
C LEU A 133 -1.25 -7.24 10.77
N LYS A 134 -0.06 -7.86 10.82
CA LYS A 134 0.72 -8.07 12.04
C LYS A 134 1.97 -7.17 12.04
N PRO A 135 1.90 -5.92 12.52
CA PRO A 135 3.10 -5.07 12.61
C PRO A 135 4.19 -5.72 13.47
N ILE A 136 5.45 -5.48 13.10
CA ILE A 136 6.60 -5.77 13.97
C ILE A 136 7.22 -4.43 14.33
N ILE A 137 7.08 -4.01 15.58
CA ILE A 137 7.58 -2.71 16.06
C ILE A 137 8.47 -2.96 17.27
N LYS A 138 9.73 -2.54 17.19
CA LYS A 138 10.69 -2.57 18.31
C LYS A 138 10.92 -1.15 18.80
N VAL A 139 10.77 -0.95 20.09
CA VAL A 139 10.89 0.36 20.74
C VAL A 139 11.79 0.30 21.96
N GLN A 140 12.43 1.42 22.23
CA GLN A 140 13.11 1.71 23.48
C GLN A 140 12.45 2.93 24.14
N HIS A 141 12.06 2.81 25.40
CA HIS A 141 11.54 3.94 26.16
C HIS A 141 12.66 4.92 26.51
N LEU A 142 12.51 6.20 26.15
CA LEU A 142 13.60 7.18 26.22
C LEU A 142 14.02 7.53 27.65
N GLN A 143 13.11 7.44 28.63
CA GLN A 143 13.42 7.78 30.02
C GLN A 143 14.02 6.61 30.81
N THR A 144 13.52 5.40 30.59
CA THR A 144 13.90 4.22 31.37
C THR A 144 14.94 3.35 30.66
N GLY A 145 15.10 3.52 29.34
CA GLY A 145 15.93 2.66 28.50
C GLY A 145 15.35 1.26 28.26
N ALA A 146 14.16 0.97 28.80
CA ALA A 146 13.49 -0.32 28.67
C ALA A 146 13.12 -0.59 27.20
N THR A 147 13.36 -1.80 26.73
CA THR A 147 13.03 -2.22 25.37
C THR A 147 11.79 -3.10 25.35
N ALA A 148 11.00 -2.97 24.29
CA ALA A 148 9.83 -3.80 24.05
C ALA A 148 9.62 -4.04 22.56
N ALA A 149 8.86 -5.08 22.24
CA ALA A 149 8.44 -5.38 20.89
C ALA A 149 6.92 -5.63 20.86
N TYR A 150 6.25 -5.07 19.85
CA TYR A 150 4.85 -5.33 19.55
C TYR A 150 4.76 -6.17 18.28
N PHE A 151 3.96 -7.25 18.33
CA PHE A 151 3.82 -8.24 17.24
C PHE A 151 2.42 -8.86 17.18
N ASP A 152 1.37 -8.09 17.46
CA ASP A 152 -0.02 -8.57 17.45
C ASP A 152 -0.83 -8.06 16.25
N ASP A 153 -1.99 -8.65 16.01
CA ASP A 153 -2.93 -8.26 14.96
C ASP A 153 -3.37 -6.80 15.12
N LEU A 154 -3.42 -6.09 13.99
CA LEU A 154 -3.80 -4.69 13.89
C LEU A 154 -4.70 -4.49 12.68
N ASP A 155 -5.90 -4.02 12.95
CA ASP A 155 -6.80 -3.52 11.92
C ASP A 155 -6.63 -2.01 11.78
N LEU A 156 -6.40 -1.57 10.55
CA LEU A 156 -6.30 -0.17 10.17
C LEU A 156 -7.49 0.21 9.31
N GLU A 157 -8.14 1.31 9.67
CA GLU A 157 -9.16 1.93 8.83
C GLU A 157 -8.51 3.09 8.05
N LEU A 158 -8.64 3.06 6.73
CA LEU A 158 -8.17 4.12 5.85
C LEU A 158 -9.33 4.76 5.11
N VAL A 159 -9.35 6.08 5.05
CA VAL A 159 -10.31 6.87 4.29
C VAL A 159 -9.64 7.52 3.08
N ARG A 160 -10.29 7.45 1.92
CA ARG A 160 -9.82 8.12 0.71
C ARG A 160 -10.12 9.62 0.77
N ARG A 161 -9.10 10.43 0.51
CA ARG A 161 -9.18 11.89 0.31
C ARG A 161 -8.42 12.28 -0.95
N GLY A 162 -9.15 12.63 -2.00
CA GLY A 162 -8.60 12.87 -3.33
C GLY A 162 -7.87 11.64 -3.87
N ASP A 163 -6.57 11.77 -4.11
CA ASP A 163 -5.71 10.70 -4.62
C ASP A 163 -4.97 9.92 -3.52
N ARG A 164 -5.17 10.25 -2.25
CA ARG A 164 -4.47 9.63 -1.12
C ARG A 164 -5.42 8.84 -0.24
N TRP A 165 -4.89 7.80 0.37
CA TRP A 165 -5.50 7.13 1.52
C TRP A 165 -4.89 7.72 2.78
N LEU A 166 -5.73 8.00 3.77
CA LEU A 166 -5.32 8.53 5.07
C LEU A 166 -5.86 7.62 6.16
N LEU A 167 -5.06 7.41 7.19
CA LEU A 167 -5.46 6.58 8.32
C LEU A 167 -6.53 7.32 9.13
N ASN A 168 -7.68 6.68 9.34
CA ASN A 168 -8.81 7.25 10.07
C ASN A 168 -8.96 6.64 11.48
N GLY A 169 -8.55 5.40 11.64
CA GLY A 169 -8.64 4.68 12.90
C GLY A 169 -7.79 3.43 12.90
N TYR A 170 -7.67 2.83 14.07
CA TYR A 170 -7.03 1.53 14.23
C TYR A 170 -7.71 0.77 15.37
N GLN A 171 -7.70 -0.55 15.28
CA GLN A 171 -8.16 -1.45 16.33
C GLN A 171 -7.10 -2.53 16.55
N PRO A 172 -6.39 -2.50 17.69
CA PRO A 172 -5.42 -3.53 18.01
C PRO A 172 -6.16 -4.76 18.59
N ALA A 173 -5.62 -5.95 18.39
CA ALA A 173 -6.16 -7.17 19.02
C ALA A 173 -5.94 -7.18 20.54
N GLU A 174 -4.81 -6.65 21.02
CA GLU A 174 -4.49 -6.46 22.44
C GLU A 174 -4.34 -4.96 22.78
N ASP A 175 -4.75 -4.54 23.98
CA ASP A 175 -4.62 -3.14 24.41
C ASP A 175 -3.16 -2.78 24.69
N TRP A 176 -2.49 -2.27 23.66
CA TRP A 176 -1.08 -1.86 23.74
C TRP A 176 -0.82 -0.78 24.80
N ARG A 177 -1.85 -0.02 25.23
CA ARG A 177 -1.70 1.01 26.27
C ARG A 177 -1.33 0.38 27.62
N GLU A 178 -1.85 -0.81 27.90
CA GLU A 178 -1.49 -1.56 29.09
C GLU A 178 -0.02 -2.00 29.05
N GLY A 179 0.45 -2.43 27.87
CA GLY A 179 1.85 -2.76 27.63
C GLY A 179 2.79 -1.55 27.82
N ALA A 180 2.42 -0.39 27.26
CA ALA A 180 3.18 0.84 27.41
C ALA A 180 3.27 1.30 28.88
N ALA A 181 2.16 1.21 29.63
CA ALA A 181 2.13 1.57 31.05
C ALA A 181 3.05 0.70 31.91
N LYS A 182 3.26 -0.57 31.54
CA LYS A 182 4.20 -1.48 32.24
C LYS A 182 5.67 -1.10 32.05
N LEU A 183 6.02 -0.36 30.99
CA LEU A 183 7.40 0.04 30.69
C LEU A 183 7.81 1.37 31.32
N GLY A 184 6.82 2.18 31.73
CA GLY A 184 7.02 3.50 32.32
C GLY A 184 7.15 3.52 33.85
N ASN A 185 6.86 2.41 34.54
CA ASN A 185 7.06 2.23 35.98
C ASN A 185 8.39 1.51 36.26
#